data_AF-A0A1J4RMT2-F1
#
_entry.id   AF-A0A1J4RMT2-F1
#
_cell.length_a   1.000
_cell.length_b   1.000
_cell.length_c   1.000
_cell.angle_alpha   90.00
_cell.angle_beta   90.00
_cell.angle_gamma   90.00
#
_symmetry.space_group_name_H-M   'P 1'
#
loop_
_entity.id
_entity.type
_entity.pdbx_description
1 polymer ?
#
loop_
_entity_poly.entity_id
_entity_poly.type
_entity_poly.pdbx_seq_one_letter_code
_entity_poly.pdbx_strand_id
1 'polypeptide(L)'
;MNTLNAPRFIRSLLVTTAVALCASVLCASTSMAQSGGKTPALVITNQPLPAALAGQVYTKPVQTTNIVPQSLLQSYYGTSDTMVSRKIGDIHKDLGSLQQDMAKLSERILGLEKFNQSEAANYYASTATISTQLQSGTTPGNPRLLQKLAKAQDSLDKLARNVNDMNDLAIEITKSGSVASYLLEGARSAYGLTGAVEEDHVQLAQLEDSVNNTIIIIDRLQNNINDDITRTSAYLATERNNLRTMSLAVSDGNLLGKSLSSRPFTSTAKKTETVELAKISTPEQAPAPSNPRPLVKIRFDRENVDYEQPVYLALNEAMEKFPDARFELVAVYPAEGNAAQAAIESTKSRRNAERVLRSMTEMGMPMDKVDISYASSSDVGSSEVHIYVR
;
A
#
# COMPACT_ATOMS: atom_id res chain seq x y z
N MET A 1 -11.61 -68.92 -0.74
CA MET A 1 -11.45 -68.23 -2.04
C MET A 1 -11.47 -66.73 -1.78
N ASN A 2 -10.58 -65.89 -2.32
CA ASN A 2 -9.28 -66.21 -2.90
C ASN A 2 -8.35 -64.96 -2.86
N THR A 3 -7.08 -65.19 -2.50
CA THR A 3 -5.87 -64.55 -3.07
C THR A 3 -5.78 -63.03 -3.36
N LEU A 4 -4.83 -62.40 -2.65
CA LEU A 4 -3.63 -61.68 -3.16
C LEU A 4 -3.86 -60.46 -4.08
N ASN A 5 -3.20 -59.31 -3.87
CA ASN A 5 -1.73 -59.21 -3.90
C ASN A 5 -1.20 -57.94 -3.18
N ALA A 6 0.05 -58.00 -2.71
CA ALA A 6 0.81 -56.85 -2.21
C ALA A 6 1.71 -56.26 -3.31
N PRO A 7 2.51 -55.22 -3.01
CA PRO A 7 3.93 -55.57 -2.85
C PRO A 7 4.60 -55.03 -1.57
N ARG A 8 5.50 -55.86 -1.04
CA ARG A 8 6.57 -55.52 -0.07
C ARG A 8 7.92 -55.48 -0.81
N PHE A 9 9.00 -55.21 -0.07
CA PHE A 9 10.43 -55.33 -0.44
C PHE A 9 11.01 -54.12 -1.22
N ILE A 10 12.18 -53.55 -0.90
CA ILE A 10 13.19 -53.78 0.18
C ILE A 10 13.67 -52.43 0.74
N ARG A 11 13.88 -52.33 2.06
CA ARG A 11 14.79 -51.37 2.70
C ARG A 11 15.76 -52.12 3.62
N SER A 12 17.05 -51.99 3.35
CA SER A 12 18.20 -52.61 4.02
C SER A 12 19.46 -51.94 3.43
N LEU A 13 20.56 -51.64 4.13
CA LEU A 13 20.87 -51.52 5.57
C LEU A 13 22.33 -51.00 5.69
N LEU A 14 22.61 -49.94 6.49
CA LEU A 14 23.95 -49.49 6.97
C LEU A 14 24.98 -49.11 5.85
N VAL A 15 26.06 -48.32 6.03
CA VAL A 15 27.03 -48.04 7.12
C VAL A 15 27.52 -46.57 6.95
N THR A 16 27.14 -45.61 7.80
CA THR A 16 27.97 -44.92 8.84
C THR A 16 29.33 -44.34 8.38
N THR A 17 29.45 -43.02 8.12
CA THR A 17 29.85 -41.91 9.04
C THR A 17 31.33 -41.82 9.46
N ALA A 18 31.95 -40.65 9.24
CA ALA A 18 32.97 -40.07 10.13
C ALA A 18 33.06 -38.53 9.94
N VAL A 19 32.87 -37.77 11.02
CA VAL A 19 33.05 -36.31 11.09
C VAL A 19 33.86 -36.01 12.35
N ALA A 20 34.92 -35.20 12.21
CA ALA A 20 35.64 -34.36 13.20
C ALA A 20 35.95 -34.93 14.62
N LEU A 21 37.13 -34.73 15.21
CA LEU A 21 37.68 -33.42 15.59
C LEU A 21 39.15 -33.50 16.07
N CYS A 22 39.74 -32.31 16.25
CA CYS A 22 40.93 -31.95 17.05
C CYS A 22 41.08 -32.67 18.41
N ALA A 23 42.23 -32.64 19.12
CA ALA A 23 43.63 -32.36 18.78
C ALA A 23 44.54 -32.67 20.01
N SER A 24 45.84 -32.90 19.76
CA SER A 24 47.00 -32.62 20.64
C SER A 24 47.06 -33.12 22.11
N VAL A 25 48.18 -33.76 22.50
CA VAL A 25 49.14 -33.34 23.56
C VAL A 25 49.91 -34.57 24.16
N LEU A 26 51.24 -34.40 24.31
CA LEU A 26 52.24 -35.23 25.05
C LEU A 26 52.42 -36.74 24.73
N CYS A 27 53.59 -37.09 24.19
CA CYS A 27 54.62 -37.88 24.89
C CYS A 27 55.97 -37.86 24.13
N ALA A 28 57.08 -38.12 24.82
CA ALA A 28 58.45 -37.84 24.34
C ALA A 28 59.33 -39.10 24.22
N SER A 29 60.40 -39.01 23.39
CA SER A 29 61.60 -39.90 23.34
C SER A 29 61.35 -41.41 23.04
N THR A 30 62.15 -42.21 22.32
CA THR A 30 63.43 -42.13 21.55
C THR A 30 63.54 -43.45 20.73
N SER A 31 64.40 -43.72 19.75
CA SER A 31 65.50 -43.03 19.00
C SER A 31 65.84 -43.86 17.73
N MET A 32 66.96 -43.56 17.04
CA MET A 32 67.58 -44.35 15.93
C MET A 32 66.85 -44.32 14.57
N ALA A 33 67.51 -44.19 13.40
CA ALA A 33 68.90 -43.82 13.08
C ALA A 33 68.97 -43.15 11.69
N GLN A 34 70.12 -42.57 11.34
CA GLN A 34 70.31 -41.69 10.18
C GLN A 34 70.21 -42.40 8.81
N SER A 35 69.69 -41.66 7.82
CA SER A 35 70.25 -41.66 6.46
C SER A 35 70.22 -40.23 5.94
N GLY A 36 71.40 -39.66 5.66
CA GLY A 36 71.57 -38.23 5.41
C GLY A 36 71.02 -37.78 4.06
N GLY A 37 70.51 -36.55 4.02
CA GLY A 37 70.17 -35.89 2.76
C GLY A 37 71.39 -35.76 1.86
N LYS A 38 71.28 -36.24 0.62
CA LYS A 38 72.25 -35.92 -0.44
C LYS A 38 72.06 -34.47 -0.85
N THR A 39 72.76 -33.57 -0.18
CA THR A 39 73.13 -32.28 -0.78
C THR A 39 73.94 -32.57 -2.06
N PRO A 40 73.71 -31.84 -3.16
CA PRO A 40 74.51 -32.01 -4.37
C PRO A 40 75.91 -31.46 -4.13
N ALA A 41 76.84 -32.33 -3.71
CA ALA A 41 78.25 -32.00 -3.60
C ALA A 41 78.83 -31.79 -5.00
N LEU A 42 79.42 -30.61 -5.25
CA LEU A 42 80.07 -30.29 -6.51
C LEU A 42 81.40 -31.05 -6.61
N VAL A 43 81.36 -32.23 -7.25
CA VAL A 43 82.57 -33.02 -7.51
C VAL A 43 83.33 -32.40 -8.69
N ILE A 44 84.30 -31.53 -8.38
CA ILE A 44 85.24 -31.01 -9.37
C ILE A 44 86.27 -32.12 -9.65
N THR A 45 86.14 -32.75 -10.82
CA THR A 45 87.05 -33.79 -11.31
C THR A 45 87.48 -33.45 -12.73
N ASN A 46 88.77 -33.64 -13.04
CA ASN A 46 89.34 -33.39 -14.36
C ASN A 46 89.19 -34.60 -15.31
N GLN A 47 88.35 -35.58 -14.95
CA GLN A 47 88.02 -36.72 -15.79
C GLN A 47 86.84 -36.36 -16.73
N PRO A 48 86.83 -36.83 -17.99
CA PRO A 48 85.72 -36.56 -18.90
C PRO A 48 84.41 -37.12 -18.35
N LEU A 49 83.30 -36.38 -18.52
CA LEU A 49 81.99 -36.79 -17.99
C LEU A 49 81.61 -38.20 -18.47
N PRO A 50 81.11 -39.08 -17.58
CA PRO A 50 80.59 -40.38 -17.98
C PRO A 50 79.45 -40.23 -19.00
N ALA A 51 79.51 -40.99 -20.09
CA ALA A 51 78.56 -40.88 -21.21
C ALA A 51 77.08 -41.03 -20.79
N ALA A 52 76.81 -41.80 -19.72
CA ALA A 52 75.47 -41.96 -19.14
C ALA A 52 74.87 -40.66 -18.55
N LEU A 53 75.71 -39.76 -18.03
CA LEU A 53 75.29 -38.46 -17.47
C LEU A 53 75.15 -37.40 -18.56
N ALA A 54 76.01 -37.43 -19.59
CA ALA A 54 75.91 -36.52 -20.74
C ALA A 54 74.55 -36.62 -21.44
N GLY A 55 74.00 -37.84 -21.58
CA GLY A 55 72.68 -38.08 -22.15
C GLY A 55 71.49 -37.61 -21.28
N GLN A 56 71.67 -37.38 -19.99
CA GLN A 56 70.59 -36.91 -19.10
C GLN A 56 70.59 -35.38 -18.91
N VAL A 57 71.74 -34.72 -19.04
CA VAL A 57 71.86 -33.26 -18.86
C VAL A 57 71.44 -32.48 -20.11
N TYR A 58 71.55 -33.07 -21.32
CA TYR A 58 71.40 -32.34 -22.59
C TYR A 58 70.20 -32.75 -23.47
N THR A 59 69.29 -33.62 -23.02
CA THR A 59 68.27 -34.21 -23.92
C THR A 59 66.93 -33.50 -24.03
N LYS A 60 66.61 -32.50 -23.21
CA LYS A 60 65.43 -31.63 -23.40
C LYS A 60 65.71 -30.20 -22.95
N PRO A 61 65.41 -29.16 -23.76
CA PRO A 61 65.32 -27.81 -23.22
C PRO A 61 64.17 -27.78 -22.22
N VAL A 62 64.45 -27.35 -20.99
CA VAL A 62 63.40 -27.04 -20.02
C VAL A 62 62.66 -25.82 -20.55
N GLN A 63 61.50 -26.04 -21.16
CA GLN A 63 60.61 -24.94 -21.50
C GLN A 63 60.05 -24.39 -20.19
N THR A 64 60.62 -23.28 -19.73
CA THR A 64 60.00 -22.44 -18.72
C THR A 64 58.62 -22.06 -19.22
N THR A 65 57.58 -22.30 -18.42
CA THR A 65 56.23 -21.83 -18.72
C THR A 65 56.28 -20.34 -19.04
N ASN A 66 55.75 -19.95 -20.19
CA ASN A 66 55.83 -18.55 -20.63
C ASN A 66 54.94 -17.70 -19.72
N ILE A 67 55.56 -16.94 -18.82
CA ILE A 67 54.87 -16.12 -17.82
C ILE A 67 54.29 -14.90 -18.55
N VAL A 68 53.09 -15.07 -19.13
CA VAL A 68 52.29 -13.96 -19.63
C VAL A 68 51.78 -13.12 -18.44
N PRO A 69 51.69 -11.78 -18.57
CA PRO A 69 51.20 -10.92 -17.49
C PRO A 69 49.85 -11.37 -16.90
N GLN A 70 48.93 -11.86 -17.73
CA GLN A 70 47.67 -12.48 -17.29
C GLN A 70 47.85 -13.56 -16.23
N SER A 71 48.84 -14.46 -16.32
CA SER A 71 48.99 -15.55 -15.34
C SER A 71 49.48 -15.09 -13.96
N LEU A 72 50.14 -13.93 -13.89
CA LEU A 72 50.52 -13.31 -12.62
C LEU A 72 49.33 -12.57 -12.00
N LEU A 73 48.54 -11.86 -12.81
CA LEU A 73 47.33 -11.17 -12.37
C LEU A 73 46.26 -12.16 -11.86
N GLN A 74 46.08 -13.30 -12.53
CA GLN A 74 45.13 -14.34 -12.14
C GLN A 74 45.36 -14.87 -10.71
N SER A 75 46.61 -14.82 -10.22
CA SER A 75 46.97 -15.25 -8.86
C SER A 75 46.75 -14.16 -7.80
N TYR A 76 46.62 -12.89 -8.20
CA TYR A 76 46.35 -11.77 -7.30
C TYR A 76 44.84 -11.54 -7.16
N TYR A 77 44.09 -11.72 -8.25
CA TYR A 77 42.62 -11.69 -8.30
C TYR A 77 41.97 -13.08 -8.08
N GLY A 78 42.68 -14.00 -7.43
CA GLY A 78 42.10 -15.30 -7.05
C GLY A 78 40.97 -15.07 -6.05
N THR A 79 39.81 -15.69 -6.28
CA THR A 79 38.57 -15.52 -5.47
C THR A 79 38.85 -15.59 -3.97
N SER A 80 38.98 -14.41 -3.35
CA SER A 80 39.28 -14.27 -1.93
C SER A 80 38.00 -14.53 -1.13
N ASP A 81 38.00 -15.57 -0.30
CA ASP A 81 36.92 -15.85 0.64
C ASP A 81 36.99 -14.85 1.82
N THR A 82 36.72 -13.57 1.54
CA THR A 82 36.68 -12.55 2.59
C THR A 82 35.37 -12.66 3.37
N MET A 83 35.40 -12.16 4.61
CA MET A 83 34.18 -12.03 5.42
C MET A 83 33.16 -11.11 4.74
N VAL A 84 33.63 -10.17 3.91
CA VAL A 84 32.79 -9.23 3.14
C VAL A 84 32.17 -9.92 1.94
N SER A 85 32.93 -10.69 1.14
CA SER A 85 32.38 -11.44 -0.01
C SER A 85 31.26 -12.40 0.41
N ARG A 86 31.37 -13.05 1.57
CA ARG A 86 30.28 -13.85 2.15
C ARG A 86 29.05 -13.02 2.51
N LYS A 87 29.24 -11.86 3.14
CA LYS A 87 28.14 -10.95 3.50
C LYS A 87 27.45 -10.34 2.26
N ILE A 88 28.22 -10.00 1.23
CA ILE A 88 27.73 -9.61 -0.11
C ILE A 88 26.86 -10.73 -0.69
N GLY A 89 27.32 -11.98 -0.65
CA GLY A 89 26.58 -13.14 -1.13
C GLY A 89 25.24 -13.36 -0.44
N ASP A 90 25.19 -13.21 0.90
CA ASP A 90 23.94 -13.29 1.67
C ASP A 90 22.95 -12.18 1.25
N ILE A 91 23.41 -10.93 1.19
CA ILE A 91 22.54 -9.78 0.81
C ILE A 91 22.08 -9.92 -0.64
N HIS A 92 22.92 -10.41 -1.57
CA HIS A 92 22.53 -10.69 -2.96
C HIS A 92 21.41 -11.73 -3.05
N LYS A 93 21.48 -12.79 -2.23
CA LYS A 93 20.45 -13.83 -2.18
C LYS A 93 19.12 -13.29 -1.64
N ASP A 94 19.18 -12.50 -0.57
CA ASP A 94 17.98 -11.90 0.04
C ASP A 94 17.37 -10.85 -0.90
N LEU A 95 18.19 -10.05 -1.59
CA LEU A 95 17.76 -9.12 -2.64
C LEU A 95 17.12 -9.88 -3.82
N GLY A 96 17.69 -11.01 -4.23
CA GLY A 96 17.11 -11.87 -5.27
C GLY A 96 15.73 -12.41 -4.88
N SER A 97 15.53 -12.78 -3.61
CA SER A 97 14.20 -13.15 -3.09
C SER A 97 13.24 -11.96 -3.11
N LEU A 98 13.68 -10.80 -2.62
CA LEU A 98 12.89 -9.57 -2.59
C LEU A 98 12.44 -9.17 -4.01
N GLN A 99 13.33 -9.23 -5.00
CA GLN A 99 13.01 -8.92 -6.40
C GLN A 99 12.02 -9.92 -7.01
N GLN A 100 12.12 -11.21 -6.67
CA GLN A 100 11.12 -12.20 -7.07
C GLN A 100 9.75 -11.93 -6.45
N ASP A 101 9.70 -11.51 -5.20
CA ASP A 101 8.46 -11.14 -4.52
C ASP A 101 7.87 -9.84 -5.12
N MET A 102 8.69 -8.85 -5.45
CA MET A 102 8.25 -7.65 -6.19
C MET A 102 7.64 -7.99 -7.56
N ALA A 103 8.23 -8.94 -8.29
CA ALA A 103 7.68 -9.39 -9.56
C ALA A 103 6.29 -10.04 -9.40
N LYS A 104 6.09 -10.85 -8.34
CA LYS A 104 4.78 -11.45 -8.01
C LYS A 104 3.75 -10.40 -7.62
N LEU A 105 4.13 -9.42 -6.79
CA LEU A 105 3.26 -8.31 -6.39
C LEU A 105 2.82 -7.48 -7.60
N SER A 106 3.77 -7.12 -8.47
CA SER A 106 3.49 -6.38 -9.71
C SER A 106 2.50 -7.14 -10.62
N GLU A 107 2.71 -8.45 -10.84
CA GLU A 107 1.76 -9.26 -11.62
C GLU A 107 0.38 -9.36 -10.95
N ARG A 108 0.33 -9.48 -9.61
CA ARG A 108 -0.96 -9.48 -8.87
C ARG A 108 -1.67 -8.14 -9.03
N ILE A 109 -0.99 -7.00 -8.89
CA ILE A 109 -1.56 -5.65 -9.13
C ILE A 109 -2.14 -5.55 -10.55
N LEU A 110 -1.35 -5.89 -11.59
CA LEU A 110 -1.82 -5.87 -12.98
C LEU A 110 -3.01 -6.82 -13.22
N GLY A 111 -3.10 -7.92 -12.48
CA GLY A 111 -4.25 -8.82 -12.46
C GLY A 111 -5.49 -8.16 -11.85
N LEU A 112 -5.35 -7.47 -10.72
CA LEU A 112 -6.44 -6.76 -10.03
C LEU A 112 -6.92 -5.54 -10.84
N GLU A 113 -6.04 -4.82 -11.54
CA GLU A 113 -6.42 -3.73 -12.46
C GLU A 113 -7.29 -4.23 -13.61
N LYS A 114 -6.87 -5.33 -14.28
CA LYS A 114 -7.65 -5.97 -15.35
C LYS A 114 -9.00 -6.49 -14.85
N PHE A 115 -9.03 -7.04 -13.63
CA PHE A 115 -10.26 -7.48 -12.98
C PHE A 115 -11.20 -6.29 -12.69
N ASN A 116 -10.68 -5.19 -12.14
CA ASN A 116 -11.42 -3.95 -11.93
C ASN A 116 -12.02 -3.42 -13.23
N GLN A 117 -11.24 -3.37 -14.31
CA GLN A 117 -11.71 -2.92 -15.63
C GLN A 117 -12.83 -3.82 -16.19
N SER A 118 -12.68 -5.15 -16.05
CA SER A 118 -13.68 -6.13 -16.49
C SER A 118 -14.99 -6.00 -15.71
N GLU A 119 -14.94 -5.97 -14.38
CA GLU A 119 -16.17 -5.89 -13.58
C GLU A 119 -16.84 -4.51 -13.68
N ALA A 120 -16.08 -3.43 -13.85
CA ALA A 120 -16.64 -2.12 -14.19
C ALA A 120 -17.36 -2.13 -15.56
N ALA A 121 -16.80 -2.79 -16.58
CA ALA A 121 -17.47 -2.94 -17.88
C ALA A 121 -18.75 -3.78 -17.78
N ASN A 122 -18.72 -4.88 -17.01
CA ASN A 122 -19.90 -5.72 -16.73
C ASN A 122 -21.00 -4.95 -15.98
N TYR A 123 -20.60 -4.10 -15.04
CA TYR A 123 -21.46 -3.17 -14.33
C TYR A 123 -22.14 -2.19 -15.29
N TYR A 124 -21.35 -1.42 -16.06
CA TYR A 124 -21.88 -0.40 -16.97
C TYR A 124 -22.76 -0.98 -18.09
N ALA A 125 -22.44 -2.17 -18.60
CA ALA A 125 -23.30 -2.86 -19.56
C ALA A 125 -24.67 -3.23 -18.95
N SER A 126 -24.69 -3.59 -17.66
CA SER A 126 -25.92 -3.91 -16.93
C SER A 126 -26.74 -2.65 -16.63
N THR A 127 -26.11 -1.56 -16.19
CA THR A 127 -26.80 -0.29 -15.91
C THR A 127 -27.30 0.40 -17.16
N ALA A 128 -26.55 0.39 -18.26
CA ALA A 128 -27.01 0.87 -19.56
C ALA A 128 -28.23 0.09 -20.07
N THR A 129 -28.26 -1.24 -19.86
CA THR A 129 -29.46 -2.06 -20.18
C THR A 129 -30.67 -1.63 -19.34
N ILE A 130 -30.47 -1.34 -18.05
CA ILE A 130 -31.56 -0.93 -17.15
C ILE A 130 -32.05 0.48 -17.51
N SER A 131 -31.16 1.45 -17.67
CA SER A 131 -31.52 2.85 -17.94
C SER A 131 -32.28 3.01 -19.26
N THR A 132 -31.84 2.35 -20.33
CA THR A 132 -32.55 2.35 -21.63
C THR A 132 -33.95 1.74 -21.54
N GLN A 133 -34.12 0.65 -20.80
CA GLN A 133 -35.44 0.05 -20.59
C GLN A 133 -36.35 0.92 -19.70
N LEU A 134 -35.79 1.61 -18.70
CA LEU A 134 -36.54 2.54 -17.84
C LEU A 134 -36.95 3.82 -18.57
N GLN A 135 -36.13 4.32 -19.51
CA GLN A 135 -36.49 5.46 -20.37
C GLN A 135 -37.66 5.15 -21.31
N SER A 136 -37.71 3.93 -21.86
CA SER A 136 -38.86 3.41 -22.63
C SER A 136 -40.10 3.17 -21.75
N GLY A 137 -39.92 3.09 -20.44
CA GLY A 137 -40.90 2.59 -19.49
C GLY A 137 -40.92 1.05 -19.46
N THR A 138 -41.32 0.51 -18.32
CA THR A 138 -41.46 -0.93 -18.12
C THR A 138 -42.56 -1.23 -17.09
N THR A 139 -42.98 -2.49 -16.98
CA THR A 139 -43.86 -2.90 -15.89
C THR A 139 -43.12 -2.77 -14.55
N PRO A 140 -43.74 -2.20 -13.51
CA PRO A 140 -43.20 -2.21 -12.15
C PRO A 140 -42.70 -3.60 -11.75
N GLY A 141 -41.50 -3.69 -11.16
CA GLY A 141 -40.92 -4.95 -10.70
C GLY A 141 -40.55 -5.97 -11.80
N ASN A 142 -40.24 -5.53 -13.02
CA ASN A 142 -39.86 -6.42 -14.13
C ASN A 142 -38.71 -7.40 -13.75
N PRO A 143 -38.92 -8.73 -13.78
CA PRO A 143 -37.93 -9.70 -13.31
C PRO A 143 -36.65 -9.73 -14.16
N ARG A 144 -36.71 -9.33 -15.44
CA ARG A 144 -35.52 -9.24 -16.30
C ARG A 144 -34.61 -8.08 -15.89
N LEU A 145 -35.20 -6.98 -15.40
CA LEU A 145 -34.44 -5.86 -14.85
C LEU A 145 -33.93 -6.16 -13.45
N LEU A 146 -34.73 -6.84 -12.61
CA LEU A 146 -34.26 -7.31 -11.31
C LEU A 146 -33.04 -8.24 -11.45
N GLN A 147 -33.03 -9.14 -12.45
CA GLN A 147 -31.88 -9.99 -12.75
C GLN A 147 -30.65 -9.17 -13.22
N LYS A 148 -30.85 -8.11 -14.02
CA LYS A 148 -29.77 -7.20 -14.44
C LYS A 148 -29.24 -6.36 -13.28
N LEU A 149 -30.10 -5.94 -12.37
CA LEU A 149 -29.76 -5.18 -11.17
C LEU A 149 -28.97 -6.05 -10.18
N ALA A 150 -29.38 -7.31 -9.97
CA ALA A 150 -28.62 -8.29 -9.19
C ALA A 150 -27.22 -8.55 -9.78
N LYS A 151 -27.08 -8.60 -11.12
CA LYS A 151 -25.77 -8.69 -11.78
C LYS A 151 -24.90 -7.44 -11.56
N ALA A 152 -25.51 -6.25 -11.60
CA ALA A 152 -24.81 -5.00 -11.30
C ALA A 152 -24.33 -4.96 -9.83
N GLN A 153 -25.15 -5.47 -8.89
CA GLN A 153 -24.78 -5.62 -7.48
C GLN A 153 -23.60 -6.59 -7.31
N ASP A 154 -23.65 -7.78 -7.93
CA ASP A 154 -22.55 -8.76 -7.89
C ASP A 154 -21.23 -8.20 -8.42
N SER A 155 -21.25 -7.43 -9.53
CA SER A 155 -20.04 -6.72 -10.01
C SER A 155 -19.51 -5.69 -9.01
N LEU A 156 -20.38 -4.90 -8.34
CA LEU A 156 -19.91 -3.96 -7.31
C LEU A 156 -19.38 -4.69 -6.07
N ASP A 157 -19.96 -5.82 -5.67
CA ASP A 157 -19.49 -6.57 -4.51
C ASP A 157 -18.17 -7.31 -4.79
N LYS A 158 -17.89 -7.69 -6.03
CA LYS A 158 -16.57 -8.15 -6.46
C LYS A 158 -15.53 -7.04 -6.44
N LEU A 159 -15.86 -5.84 -6.94
CA LEU A 159 -15.00 -4.66 -6.83
C LEU A 159 -14.72 -4.32 -5.35
N ALA A 160 -15.73 -4.42 -4.48
CA ALA A 160 -15.56 -4.23 -3.03
C ALA A 160 -14.64 -5.27 -2.39
N ARG A 161 -14.68 -6.53 -2.84
CA ARG A 161 -13.72 -7.57 -2.39
C ARG A 161 -12.31 -7.27 -2.86
N ASN A 162 -12.15 -6.79 -4.10
CA ASN A 162 -10.85 -6.41 -4.64
C ASN A 162 -10.18 -5.30 -3.82
N VAL A 163 -10.95 -4.32 -3.30
CA VAL A 163 -10.39 -3.32 -2.37
C VAL A 163 -9.75 -3.97 -1.13
N ASN A 164 -10.24 -5.11 -0.63
CA ASN A 164 -9.58 -5.84 0.45
C ASN A 164 -8.28 -6.51 -0.03
N ASP A 165 -8.30 -7.19 -1.20
CA ASP A 165 -7.10 -7.76 -1.82
C ASP A 165 -5.99 -6.71 -2.03
N MET A 166 -6.37 -5.47 -2.37
CA MET A 166 -5.47 -4.33 -2.54
C MET A 166 -4.91 -3.82 -1.21
N ASN A 167 -5.69 -3.82 -0.12
CA ASN A 167 -5.20 -3.52 1.22
C ASN A 167 -4.19 -4.57 1.69
N ASP A 168 -4.45 -5.86 1.44
CA ASP A 168 -3.50 -6.94 1.76
C ASP A 168 -2.19 -6.79 0.97
N LEU A 169 -2.26 -6.41 -0.31
CA LEU A 169 -1.08 -6.06 -1.12
C LEU A 169 -0.30 -4.87 -0.55
N ALA A 170 -0.98 -3.81 -0.09
CA ALA A 170 -0.31 -2.65 0.51
C ALA A 170 0.47 -3.02 1.78
N ILE A 171 -0.05 -3.95 2.59
CA ILE A 171 0.65 -4.50 3.76
C ILE A 171 1.87 -5.33 3.32
N GLU A 172 1.74 -6.15 2.27
CA GLU A 172 2.84 -6.96 1.75
C GLU A 172 3.97 -6.10 1.15
N ILE A 173 3.64 -5.04 0.40
CA ILE A 173 4.60 -4.04 -0.10
C ILE A 173 5.32 -3.34 1.07
N THR A 174 4.59 -2.95 2.12
CA THR A 174 5.16 -2.31 3.32
C THR A 174 6.17 -3.22 4.03
N LYS A 175 5.86 -4.52 4.15
CA LYS A 175 6.77 -5.54 4.67
C LYS A 175 8.03 -5.64 3.80
N SER A 176 7.89 -5.64 2.48
CA SER A 176 9.02 -5.66 1.56
C SER A 176 9.89 -4.39 1.62
N GLY A 177 9.30 -3.21 1.84
CA GLY A 177 10.05 -1.97 2.12
C GLY A 177 10.89 -2.05 3.40
N SER A 178 10.39 -2.75 4.42
CA SER A 178 11.14 -3.03 5.64
C SER A 178 12.34 -3.96 5.39
N VAL A 179 12.18 -4.98 4.53
CA VAL A 179 13.27 -5.85 4.09
C VAL A 179 14.29 -5.08 3.26
N ALA A 180 13.86 -4.27 2.28
CA ALA A 180 14.75 -3.45 1.46
C ALA A 180 15.61 -2.48 2.31
N SER A 181 15.00 -1.85 3.31
CA SER A 181 15.70 -0.98 4.28
C SER A 181 16.74 -1.75 5.10
N TYR A 182 16.43 -2.97 5.53
CA TYR A 182 17.39 -3.84 6.23
C TYR A 182 18.55 -4.25 5.33
N LEU A 183 18.31 -4.54 4.05
CA LEU A 183 19.36 -4.87 3.09
C LEU A 183 20.28 -3.67 2.79
N LEU A 184 19.73 -2.45 2.72
CA LEU A 184 20.52 -1.23 2.55
C LEU A 184 21.45 -0.98 3.74
N GLU A 185 20.94 -1.10 4.96
CA GLU A 185 21.76 -0.99 6.18
C GLU A 185 22.77 -2.15 6.29
N GLY A 186 22.40 -3.34 5.84
CA GLY A 186 23.28 -4.49 5.70
C GLY A 186 24.45 -4.23 4.74
N ALA A 187 24.20 -3.61 3.59
CA ALA A 187 25.23 -3.23 2.62
C ALA A 187 26.14 -2.11 3.19
N ARG A 188 25.54 -1.09 3.83
CA ARG A 188 26.29 -0.01 4.47
C ARG A 188 27.20 -0.49 5.59
N SER A 189 26.73 -1.41 6.43
CA SER A 189 27.55 -1.97 7.50
C SER A 189 28.73 -2.83 6.99
N ALA A 190 28.62 -3.40 5.78
CA ALA A 190 29.69 -4.19 5.17
C ALA A 190 30.93 -3.35 4.78
N TYR A 191 30.78 -2.06 4.44
CA TYR A 191 31.93 -1.17 4.20
C TYR A 191 32.78 -0.93 5.46
N GLY A 192 32.19 -1.07 6.66
CA GLY A 192 32.90 -0.93 7.93
C GLY A 192 33.71 -2.18 8.34
N LEU A 193 33.64 -3.27 7.57
CA LEU A 193 34.30 -4.52 7.91
C LEU A 193 35.76 -4.53 7.43
N THR A 194 36.69 -4.77 8.35
CA THR A 194 38.13 -4.81 8.03
C THR A 194 38.50 -6.07 7.24
N GLY A 195 39.36 -5.93 6.22
CA GLY A 195 39.86 -7.04 5.42
C GLY A 195 39.08 -7.34 4.13
N ALA A 196 38.33 -6.34 3.63
CA ALA A 196 37.82 -6.33 2.25
C ALA A 196 38.95 -6.15 1.22
N VAL A 197 38.71 -6.55 -0.03
CA VAL A 197 39.54 -6.19 -1.20
C VAL A 197 38.81 -5.15 -2.06
N GLU A 198 39.51 -4.44 -2.93
CA GLU A 198 38.94 -3.49 -3.88
C GLU A 198 37.77 -4.07 -4.70
N GLU A 199 37.82 -5.35 -5.08
CA GLU A 199 36.72 -6.04 -5.79
C GLU A 199 35.45 -6.19 -4.94
N ASP A 200 35.56 -6.33 -3.62
CA ASP A 200 34.41 -6.38 -2.70
C ASP A 200 33.74 -5.00 -2.64
N HIS A 201 34.51 -3.91 -2.65
CA HIS A 201 33.97 -2.56 -2.66
C HIS A 201 33.21 -2.22 -3.95
N VAL A 202 33.68 -2.69 -5.11
CA VAL A 202 32.95 -2.54 -6.38
C VAL A 202 31.63 -3.32 -6.38
N GLN A 203 31.62 -4.53 -5.82
CA GLN A 203 30.41 -5.35 -5.66
C GLN A 203 29.42 -4.71 -4.68
N LEU A 204 29.90 -4.17 -3.54
CA LEU A 204 29.05 -3.45 -2.58
C LEU A 204 28.38 -2.22 -3.19
N ALA A 205 29.10 -1.45 -4.01
CA ALA A 205 28.52 -0.28 -4.69
C ALA A 205 27.39 -0.68 -5.65
N GLN A 206 27.61 -1.71 -6.48
CA GLN A 206 26.59 -2.24 -7.39
C GLN A 206 25.37 -2.81 -6.63
N LEU A 207 25.62 -3.44 -5.49
CA LEU A 207 24.58 -3.99 -4.62
C LEU A 207 23.76 -2.89 -3.95
N GLU A 208 24.41 -1.85 -3.42
CA GLU A 208 23.75 -0.66 -2.85
C GLU A 208 22.88 0.05 -3.89
N ASP A 209 23.38 0.26 -5.11
CA ASP A 209 22.60 0.81 -6.24
C ASP A 209 21.36 -0.05 -6.57
N SER A 210 21.51 -1.37 -6.57
CA SER A 210 20.42 -2.32 -6.86
C SER A 210 19.36 -2.33 -5.75
N VAL A 211 19.77 -2.23 -4.47
CA VAL A 211 18.86 -2.07 -3.34
C VAL A 211 18.16 -0.71 -3.39
N ASN A 212 18.86 0.39 -3.64
CA ASN A 212 18.29 1.73 -3.77
C ASN A 212 17.25 1.80 -4.91
N ASN A 213 17.52 1.18 -6.05
CA ASN A 213 16.55 1.05 -7.14
C ASN A 213 15.31 0.25 -6.71
N THR A 214 15.52 -0.87 -5.98
CA THR A 214 14.43 -1.68 -5.45
C THR A 214 13.54 -0.91 -4.46
N ILE A 215 14.12 -0.03 -3.63
CA ILE A 215 13.37 0.89 -2.74
C ILE A 215 12.51 1.85 -3.56
N ILE A 216 13.06 2.49 -4.59
CA ILE A 216 12.30 3.41 -5.47
C ILE A 216 11.14 2.68 -6.20
N ILE A 217 11.31 1.40 -6.52
CA ILE A 217 10.23 0.57 -7.09
C ILE A 217 9.16 0.31 -6.03
N ILE A 218 9.53 -0.06 -4.80
CA ILE A 218 8.61 -0.28 -3.68
C ILE A 218 7.80 0.99 -3.39
N ASP A 219 8.44 2.15 -3.31
CA ASP A 219 7.77 3.44 -3.08
C ASP A 219 6.76 3.75 -4.19
N ARG A 220 7.11 3.47 -5.46
CA ARG A 220 6.20 3.66 -6.60
C ARG A 220 5.00 2.71 -6.53
N LEU A 221 5.22 1.44 -6.19
CA LEU A 221 4.14 0.45 -6.01
C LEU A 221 3.23 0.82 -4.83
N GLN A 222 3.81 1.28 -3.71
CA GLN A 222 3.06 1.72 -2.53
C GLN A 222 2.16 2.93 -2.84
N ASN A 223 2.68 3.93 -3.56
CA ASN A 223 1.86 5.08 -3.97
C ASN A 223 0.76 4.66 -4.96
N ASN A 224 1.10 3.85 -5.98
CA ASN A 224 0.13 3.36 -6.96
C ASN A 224 -1.02 2.53 -6.32
N ILE A 225 -0.73 1.63 -5.39
CA ILE A 225 -1.79 0.84 -4.72
C ILE A 225 -2.66 1.72 -3.80
N ASN A 226 -2.09 2.71 -3.11
CA ASN A 226 -2.85 3.64 -2.29
C ASN A 226 -3.78 4.54 -3.13
N ASP A 227 -3.29 5.04 -4.27
CA ASP A 227 -4.09 5.79 -5.24
C ASP A 227 -5.21 4.93 -5.84
N ASP A 228 -4.95 3.63 -6.12
CA ASP A 228 -5.96 2.72 -6.64
C ASP A 228 -7.01 2.34 -5.58
N ILE A 229 -6.63 2.15 -4.31
CA ILE A 229 -7.55 1.92 -3.18
C ILE A 229 -8.48 3.13 -3.01
N THR A 230 -7.93 4.34 -2.93
CA THR A 230 -8.72 5.56 -2.72
C THR A 230 -9.67 5.83 -3.89
N ARG A 231 -9.18 5.71 -5.13
CA ARG A 231 -10.00 5.87 -6.35
C ARG A 231 -11.13 4.84 -6.41
N THR A 232 -10.83 3.56 -6.15
CA THR A 232 -11.82 2.47 -6.21
C THR A 232 -12.85 2.58 -5.09
N SER A 233 -12.45 2.99 -3.88
CA SER A 233 -13.36 3.23 -2.76
C SER A 233 -14.36 4.36 -3.04
N ALA A 234 -13.86 5.51 -3.54
CA ALA A 234 -14.71 6.65 -3.90
C ALA A 234 -15.69 6.33 -5.06
N TYR A 235 -15.22 5.59 -6.08
CA TYR A 235 -16.06 5.06 -7.14
C TYR A 235 -17.17 4.17 -6.58
N LEU A 236 -16.82 3.18 -5.76
CA LEU A 236 -17.76 2.22 -5.17
C LEU A 236 -18.83 2.88 -4.29
N ALA A 237 -18.45 3.89 -3.50
CA ALA A 237 -19.40 4.66 -2.68
C ALA A 237 -20.44 5.39 -3.55
N THR A 238 -19.98 6.07 -4.60
CA THR A 238 -20.82 6.77 -5.58
C THR A 238 -21.76 5.79 -6.29
N GLU A 239 -21.21 4.68 -6.77
CA GLU A 239 -21.93 3.75 -7.63
C GLU A 239 -22.95 2.88 -6.87
N ARG A 240 -22.71 2.61 -5.59
CA ARG A 240 -23.71 2.02 -4.68
C ARG A 240 -24.91 2.95 -4.47
N ASN A 241 -24.69 4.26 -4.39
CA ASN A 241 -25.78 5.24 -4.28
C ASN A 241 -26.56 5.39 -5.60
N ASN A 242 -25.88 5.35 -6.75
CA ASN A 242 -26.54 5.28 -8.06
C ASN A 242 -27.42 4.02 -8.18
N LEU A 243 -26.89 2.84 -7.82
CA LEU A 243 -27.62 1.58 -7.86
C LEU A 243 -28.85 1.60 -6.94
N ARG A 244 -28.74 2.15 -5.72
CA ARG A 244 -29.90 2.35 -4.81
C ARG A 244 -31.01 3.17 -5.48
N THR A 245 -30.66 4.30 -6.08
CA THR A 245 -31.61 5.16 -6.82
C THR A 245 -32.25 4.42 -8.00
N MET A 246 -31.46 3.67 -8.76
CA MET A 246 -31.95 2.88 -9.89
C MET A 246 -32.80 1.69 -9.46
N SER A 247 -32.58 1.11 -8.27
CA SER A 247 -33.42 0.05 -7.69
C SER A 247 -34.84 0.53 -7.45
N LEU A 248 -35.01 1.76 -6.93
CA LEU A 248 -36.32 2.39 -6.78
C LEU A 248 -36.99 2.60 -8.16
N ALA A 249 -36.24 3.08 -9.16
CA ALA A 249 -36.77 3.25 -10.51
C ALA A 249 -37.17 1.93 -11.20
N VAL A 250 -36.46 0.81 -10.92
CA VAL A 250 -36.83 -0.54 -11.38
C VAL A 250 -38.08 -1.06 -10.65
N SER A 251 -38.24 -0.76 -9.36
CA SER A 251 -39.46 -1.06 -8.61
C SER A 251 -40.66 -0.33 -9.22
N ASP A 252 -40.55 0.98 -9.44
CA ASP A 252 -41.63 1.83 -9.97
C ASP A 252 -41.86 1.65 -11.49
N GLY A 253 -40.95 0.99 -12.20
CA GLY A 253 -41.04 0.72 -13.64
C GLY A 253 -40.75 1.93 -14.54
N ASN A 254 -40.21 3.03 -14.00
CA ASN A 254 -39.96 4.26 -14.73
C ASN A 254 -38.84 5.08 -14.10
N LEU A 255 -38.15 5.91 -14.89
CA LEU A 255 -37.14 6.82 -14.38
C LEU A 255 -37.80 7.93 -13.53
N LEU A 256 -37.26 8.18 -12.33
CA LEU A 256 -37.79 9.07 -11.29
C LEU A 256 -38.23 10.48 -11.77
N GLY A 257 -37.61 11.00 -12.84
CA GLY A 257 -37.93 12.31 -13.43
C GLY A 257 -39.38 12.44 -13.91
N LYS A 258 -40.02 11.36 -14.40
CA LYS A 258 -41.43 11.44 -14.85
C LYS A 258 -42.39 11.43 -13.66
N SER A 259 -42.08 10.66 -12.62
CA SER A 259 -42.88 10.50 -11.40
C SER A 259 -43.03 11.81 -10.59
N LEU A 260 -42.02 12.68 -10.64
CA LEU A 260 -42.09 14.03 -10.06
C LEU A 260 -43.06 14.94 -10.84
N SER A 261 -43.09 14.84 -12.17
CA SER A 261 -44.02 15.60 -13.03
C SER A 261 -45.46 15.07 -13.01
N SER A 262 -45.65 13.78 -12.67
CA SER A 262 -46.96 13.11 -12.65
C SER A 262 -47.57 12.96 -11.25
N ARG A 263 -46.99 13.58 -10.22
CA ARG A 263 -47.67 13.86 -8.96
C ARG A 263 -48.37 15.22 -9.08
N PRO A 264 -49.68 15.28 -9.40
CA PRO A 264 -50.41 16.53 -9.25
C PRO A 264 -50.30 16.98 -7.79
N PHE A 265 -50.03 18.27 -7.58
CA PHE A 265 -50.02 18.89 -6.25
C PHE A 265 -51.42 18.84 -5.63
N THR A 266 -51.81 17.71 -5.03
CA THR A 266 -52.94 17.65 -4.09
C THR A 266 -52.50 18.23 -2.75
N SER A 267 -52.19 19.52 -2.78
CA SER A 267 -52.10 20.37 -1.59
C SER A 267 -53.52 20.59 -1.07
N THR A 268 -54.06 19.58 -0.38
CA THR A 268 -55.16 19.80 0.59
C THR A 268 -54.56 20.30 1.90
N ALA A 269 -53.82 21.40 1.84
CA ALA A 269 -53.47 22.17 3.02
C ALA A 269 -54.78 22.72 3.61
N LYS A 270 -55.07 22.37 4.88
CA LYS A 270 -56.22 22.93 5.59
C LYS A 270 -56.09 24.45 5.64
N LYS A 271 -57.11 25.13 5.12
CA LYS A 271 -57.28 26.57 5.19
C LYS A 271 -57.63 27.00 6.62
N THR A 272 -56.69 27.70 7.25
CA THR A 272 -56.91 28.64 8.37
C THR A 272 -55.90 29.77 8.11
N GLU A 273 -56.30 30.93 7.56
CA GLU A 273 -56.72 32.09 8.36
C GLU A 273 -55.72 32.33 9.50
N THR A 274 -54.74 33.22 9.35
CA THR A 274 -54.89 34.66 9.04
C THR A 274 -53.92 35.19 7.99
N VAL A 275 -54.35 36.19 7.21
CA VAL A 275 -53.49 37.01 6.34
C VAL A 275 -53.45 38.42 6.91
N GLU A 276 -52.35 38.80 7.55
CA GLU A 276 -52.03 40.21 7.85
C GLU A 276 -50.98 40.75 6.88
N LEU A 277 -51.12 42.04 6.56
CA LEU A 277 -50.38 42.75 5.52
C LEU A 277 -48.89 42.84 5.82
N ALA A 278 -48.06 42.10 5.08
CA ALA A 278 -46.66 42.47 4.85
C ALA A 278 -46.58 43.34 3.58
N LYS A 279 -46.15 44.59 3.73
CA LYS A 279 -46.04 45.58 2.64
C LYS A 279 -44.97 45.15 1.63
N ILE A 280 -45.23 45.43 0.35
CA ILE A 280 -44.22 45.41 -0.71
C ILE A 280 -43.30 46.60 -0.49
N SER A 281 -42.05 46.35 -0.12
CA SER A 281 -40.96 47.33 -0.17
C SER A 281 -40.01 47.02 -1.33
N THR A 282 -39.58 48.09 -2.01
CA THR A 282 -38.56 48.11 -3.06
C THR A 282 -37.23 47.46 -2.62
N PRO A 283 -36.39 46.99 -3.56
CA PRO A 283 -35.15 46.29 -3.24
C PRO A 283 -34.19 47.20 -2.47
N GLU A 284 -34.03 46.93 -1.18
CA GLU A 284 -33.15 47.66 -0.28
C GLU A 284 -31.73 47.08 -0.31
N GLN A 285 -30.75 47.96 -0.13
CA GLN A 285 -29.31 47.71 -0.19
C GLN A 285 -28.90 46.50 0.68
N ALA A 286 -27.95 45.69 0.21
CA ALA A 286 -27.37 44.61 1.01
C ALA A 286 -26.74 45.16 2.32
N PRO A 287 -27.14 44.66 3.50
CA PRO A 287 -26.54 45.08 4.77
C PRO A 287 -25.15 44.44 4.93
N ALA A 288 -24.17 45.24 5.35
CA ALA A 288 -22.83 44.78 5.70
C ALA A 288 -22.85 43.86 6.93
N PRO A 289 -21.87 42.95 7.09
CA PRO A 289 -21.98 41.84 8.05
C PRO A 289 -21.56 42.24 9.46
N SER A 290 -22.53 42.51 10.34
CA SER A 290 -22.31 42.57 11.80
C SER A 290 -22.95 41.43 12.58
N ASN A 291 -23.70 40.54 11.90
CA ASN A 291 -24.17 39.29 12.48
C ASN A 291 -24.40 38.27 11.32
N PRO A 292 -23.39 37.47 10.94
CA PRO A 292 -23.55 36.52 9.85
C PRO A 292 -24.64 35.52 10.23
N ARG A 293 -25.59 35.26 9.32
CA ARG A 293 -26.58 34.19 9.55
C ARG A 293 -25.89 32.85 9.30
N PRO A 294 -25.94 31.89 10.24
CA PRO A 294 -25.39 30.57 9.98
C PRO A 294 -26.20 29.89 8.87
N LEU A 295 -25.49 29.29 7.92
CA LEU A 295 -26.06 28.47 6.86
C LEU A 295 -26.73 27.23 7.44
N VAL A 296 -26.07 26.61 8.44
CA VAL A 296 -26.58 25.45 9.17
C VAL A 296 -26.35 25.65 10.67
N LYS A 297 -27.36 25.27 11.47
CA LYS A 297 -27.22 25.07 12.91
C LYS A 297 -27.45 23.60 13.24
N ILE A 298 -26.44 22.94 13.79
CA ILE A 298 -26.51 21.54 14.23
C ILE A 298 -26.64 21.54 15.76
N ARG A 299 -27.73 20.97 16.28
CA ARG A 299 -27.99 20.92 17.72
C ARG A 299 -27.66 19.53 18.25
N PHE A 300 -26.68 19.41 19.14
CA PHE A 300 -26.31 18.15 19.79
C PHE A 300 -27.08 17.99 21.12
N ASP A 301 -28.41 17.96 21.00
CA ASP A 301 -29.36 17.76 22.10
C ASP A 301 -29.47 16.28 22.52
N ARG A 302 -29.14 15.36 21.62
CA ARG A 302 -29.18 13.90 21.79
C ARG A 302 -27.89 13.24 21.32
N GLU A 303 -27.67 12.00 21.74
CA GLU A 303 -26.62 11.15 21.19
C GLU A 303 -27.01 10.68 19.78
N ASN A 304 -26.04 10.64 18.85
CA ASN A 304 -26.22 10.31 17.43
C ASN A 304 -27.27 11.19 16.71
N VAL A 305 -26.92 12.45 16.46
CA VAL A 305 -27.71 13.37 15.62
C VAL A 305 -27.44 13.08 14.14
N ASP A 306 -28.47 12.81 13.35
CA ASP A 306 -28.40 12.63 11.89
C ASP A 306 -28.21 13.97 11.15
N TYR A 307 -27.05 14.62 11.33
CA TYR A 307 -26.75 15.93 10.74
C TYR A 307 -26.17 15.88 9.31
N GLU A 308 -25.70 14.73 8.86
CA GLU A 308 -24.86 14.62 7.66
C GLU A 308 -25.62 14.98 6.37
N GLN A 309 -26.81 14.40 6.18
CA GLN A 309 -27.67 14.68 5.01
C GLN A 309 -28.08 16.17 4.88
N PRO A 310 -28.61 16.84 5.93
CA PRO A 310 -28.96 18.26 5.81
C PRO A 310 -27.73 19.17 5.65
N VAL A 311 -26.59 18.83 6.26
CA VAL A 311 -25.32 19.58 6.05
C VAL A 311 -24.87 19.45 4.60
N TYR A 312 -24.89 18.24 4.02
CA TYR A 312 -24.51 18.00 2.63
C TYR A 312 -25.33 18.82 1.64
N LEU A 313 -26.67 18.80 1.79
CA LEU A 313 -27.58 19.55 0.92
C LEU A 313 -27.34 21.06 1.00
N ALA A 314 -27.21 21.60 2.23
CA ALA A 314 -26.96 23.02 2.43
C ALA A 314 -25.57 23.45 1.92
N LEU A 315 -24.56 22.59 2.06
CA LEU A 315 -23.21 22.83 1.56
C LEU A 315 -23.16 22.84 0.03
N ASN A 316 -23.79 21.86 -0.63
CA ASN A 316 -23.88 21.83 -2.09
C ASN A 316 -24.62 23.06 -2.63
N GLU A 317 -25.77 23.44 -2.06
CA GLU A 317 -26.52 24.63 -2.48
C GLU A 317 -25.69 25.92 -2.27
N ALA A 318 -24.88 25.98 -1.21
CA ALA A 318 -23.97 27.10 -0.98
C ALA A 318 -22.81 27.12 -2.00
N MET A 319 -22.22 25.98 -2.35
CA MET A 319 -21.14 25.89 -3.34
C MET A 319 -21.62 26.13 -4.77
N GLU A 320 -22.85 25.71 -5.13
CA GLU A 320 -23.47 26.05 -6.42
C GLU A 320 -23.68 27.56 -6.59
N LYS A 321 -24.00 28.26 -5.50
CA LYS A 321 -24.20 29.73 -5.51
C LYS A 321 -22.90 30.51 -5.35
N PHE A 322 -21.93 29.96 -4.63
CA PHE A 322 -20.67 30.62 -4.26
C PHE A 322 -19.49 29.64 -4.37
N PRO A 323 -18.93 29.41 -5.57
CA PRO A 323 -17.88 28.41 -5.78
C PRO A 323 -16.57 28.72 -5.04
N ASP A 324 -16.28 30.00 -4.80
CA ASP A 324 -15.09 30.48 -4.09
C ASP A 324 -15.28 30.67 -2.58
N ALA A 325 -16.47 30.38 -2.05
CA ALA A 325 -16.77 30.50 -0.63
C ALA A 325 -15.79 29.71 0.25
N ARG A 326 -15.55 30.24 1.46
CA ARG A 326 -14.97 29.52 2.59
C ARG A 326 -16.05 29.24 3.62
N PHE A 327 -15.83 28.22 4.45
CA PHE A 327 -16.75 27.82 5.50
C PHE A 327 -16.07 27.95 6.87
N GLU A 328 -16.77 28.54 7.83
CA GLU A 328 -16.31 28.58 9.23
C GLU A 328 -17.23 27.73 10.11
N LEU A 329 -16.65 26.76 10.79
CA LEU A 329 -17.30 25.94 11.80
C LEU A 329 -17.06 26.55 13.18
N VAL A 330 -18.10 27.14 13.76
CA VAL A 330 -18.08 27.66 15.13
C VAL A 330 -18.68 26.61 16.06
N ALA A 331 -17.87 26.06 16.95
CA ALA A 331 -18.33 25.26 18.07
C ALA A 331 -18.90 26.17 19.17
N VAL A 332 -20.21 26.11 19.39
CA VAL A 332 -20.91 26.93 20.40
C VAL A 332 -21.28 26.09 21.61
N TYR A 333 -20.90 26.55 22.79
CA TYR A 333 -21.26 25.92 24.06
C TYR A 333 -22.02 26.89 24.99
N PRO A 334 -22.90 26.39 25.87
CA PRO A 334 -23.60 27.20 26.86
C PRO A 334 -22.60 27.94 27.75
N ALA A 335 -22.77 29.27 27.84
CA ALA A 335 -22.06 30.10 28.82
C ALA A 335 -22.64 29.96 30.24
N GLU A 336 -23.82 29.37 30.38
CA GLU A 336 -24.54 29.21 31.64
C GLU A 336 -24.13 27.93 32.38
N GLY A 337 -23.74 28.07 33.66
CA GLY A 337 -23.41 26.94 34.53
C GLY A 337 -22.22 27.21 35.45
N ASN A 338 -21.82 26.20 36.21
CA ASN A 338 -20.58 26.23 37.00
C ASN A 338 -19.36 26.07 36.07
N ALA A 339 -18.20 26.63 36.44
CA ALA A 339 -16.97 26.60 35.63
C ALA A 339 -16.57 25.17 35.19
N ALA A 340 -16.81 24.17 36.05
CA ALA A 340 -16.59 22.75 35.72
C ALA A 340 -17.53 22.22 34.62
N GLN A 341 -18.80 22.67 34.60
CA GLN A 341 -19.78 22.29 33.57
C GLN A 341 -19.46 22.95 32.23
N ALA A 342 -19.09 24.24 32.25
CA ALA A 342 -18.63 24.95 31.06
C ALA A 342 -17.40 24.28 30.42
N ALA A 343 -16.43 23.81 31.22
CA ALA A 343 -15.27 23.06 30.73
C ALA A 343 -15.62 21.71 30.09
N ILE A 344 -16.66 21.02 30.59
CA ILE A 344 -17.15 19.76 30.02
C ILE A 344 -17.86 20.03 28.69
N GLU A 345 -18.79 20.98 28.64
CA GLU A 345 -19.56 21.29 27.42
C GLU A 345 -18.70 21.97 26.34
N SER A 346 -17.67 22.74 26.69
CA SER A 346 -16.68 23.24 25.71
C SER A 346 -15.86 22.10 25.10
N THR A 347 -15.44 21.12 25.90
CA THR A 347 -14.73 19.91 25.43
C THR A 347 -15.61 19.05 24.53
N LYS A 348 -16.89 18.88 24.90
CA LYS A 348 -17.89 18.15 24.11
C LYS A 348 -18.19 18.86 22.78
N SER A 349 -18.34 20.17 22.80
CA SER A 349 -18.57 20.98 21.60
C SER A 349 -17.39 20.98 20.65
N ARG A 350 -16.16 20.99 21.17
CA ARG A 350 -14.94 20.77 20.36
C ARG A 350 -14.98 19.41 19.64
N ARG A 351 -15.19 18.32 20.37
CA ARG A 351 -15.28 16.96 19.78
C ARG A 351 -16.41 16.84 18.75
N ASN A 352 -17.53 17.52 18.98
CA ASN A 352 -18.64 17.55 18.03
C ASN A 352 -18.27 18.31 16.75
N ALA A 353 -17.64 19.48 16.85
CA ALA A 353 -17.17 20.22 15.70
C ALA A 353 -16.06 19.49 14.91
N GLU A 354 -15.14 18.81 15.59
CA GLU A 354 -14.14 17.92 14.98
C GLU A 354 -14.81 16.75 14.21
N ARG A 355 -15.91 16.19 14.73
CA ARG A 355 -16.69 15.16 14.03
C ARG A 355 -17.39 15.71 12.79
N VAL A 356 -18.03 16.89 12.88
CA VAL A 356 -18.67 17.55 11.73
C VAL A 356 -17.65 17.90 10.66
N LEU A 357 -16.48 18.44 11.05
CA LEU A 357 -15.36 18.72 10.16
C LEU A 357 -14.91 17.45 9.42
N ARG A 358 -14.78 16.32 10.13
CA ARG A 358 -14.45 15.03 9.52
C ARG A 358 -15.50 14.59 8.50
N SER A 359 -16.79 14.57 8.87
CA SER A 359 -17.89 14.27 7.95
C SER A 359 -17.83 15.17 6.71
N MET A 360 -17.55 16.48 6.87
CA MET A 360 -17.40 17.42 5.75
C MET A 360 -16.20 17.11 4.84
N THR A 361 -15.05 16.72 5.39
CA THR A 361 -13.90 16.29 4.58
C THR A 361 -14.16 14.96 3.87
N GLU A 362 -14.86 14.01 4.52
CA GLU A 362 -15.27 12.74 3.91
C GLU A 362 -16.31 12.93 2.79
N MET A 363 -17.13 13.99 2.86
CA MET A 363 -18.03 14.43 1.79
C MET A 363 -17.32 15.20 0.66
N GLY A 364 -15.99 15.33 0.70
CA GLY A 364 -15.17 15.87 -0.38
C GLY A 364 -14.82 17.36 -0.28
N MET A 365 -15.10 18.03 0.84
CA MET A 365 -14.68 19.42 1.02
C MET A 365 -13.19 19.52 1.40
N PRO A 366 -12.36 20.29 0.68
CA PRO A 366 -10.94 20.46 1.02
C PRO A 366 -10.78 21.21 2.34
N MET A 367 -9.86 20.74 3.19
CA MET A 367 -9.59 21.30 4.52
C MET A 367 -9.21 22.79 4.46
N ASP A 368 -8.52 23.21 3.40
CA ASP A 368 -8.09 24.60 3.15
C ASP A 368 -9.25 25.61 2.99
N LYS A 369 -10.47 25.12 2.74
CA LYS A 369 -11.69 25.93 2.67
C LYS A 369 -12.47 25.97 3.99
N VAL A 370 -11.98 25.32 5.05
CA VAL A 370 -12.72 25.15 6.32
C VAL A 370 -11.91 25.64 7.51
N ASP A 371 -12.33 26.76 8.09
CA ASP A 371 -11.80 27.26 9.35
C ASP A 371 -12.63 26.71 10.53
N ILE A 372 -11.98 26.42 11.67
CA ILE A 372 -12.65 26.00 12.91
C ILE A 372 -12.40 27.00 14.03
N SER A 373 -13.47 27.46 14.68
CA SER A 373 -13.41 28.40 15.80
C SER A 373 -14.35 27.99 16.94
N TYR A 374 -14.22 28.65 18.10
CA TYR A 374 -14.86 28.24 19.35
C TYR A 374 -15.45 29.47 20.03
N ALA A 375 -16.70 29.41 20.46
CA ALA A 375 -17.38 30.51 21.14
C ALA A 375 -18.29 30.01 22.27
N SER A 376 -18.41 30.78 23.35
CA SER A 376 -19.48 30.62 24.34
C SER A 376 -20.67 31.51 23.96
N SER A 377 -21.88 31.04 24.21
CA SER A 377 -23.11 31.83 24.04
C SER A 377 -24.08 31.59 25.20
N SER A 378 -24.77 32.65 25.63
CA SER A 378 -25.90 32.57 26.58
C SER A 378 -27.23 32.20 25.89
N ASP A 379 -27.33 32.34 24.56
CA ASP A 379 -28.57 32.07 23.81
C ASP A 379 -28.81 30.56 23.57
N VAL A 380 -27.90 29.71 24.05
CA VAL A 380 -27.82 28.30 23.68
C VAL A 380 -27.73 27.43 24.93
N GLY A 381 -28.68 26.51 25.11
CA GLY A 381 -28.77 25.60 26.27
C GLY A 381 -28.09 24.23 26.08
N SER A 382 -27.38 24.01 24.98
CA SER A 382 -26.77 22.72 24.61
C SER A 382 -25.52 22.91 23.75
N SER A 383 -24.72 21.86 23.55
CA SER A 383 -23.65 21.88 22.53
C SER A 383 -24.25 22.06 21.13
N GLU A 384 -23.83 23.09 20.40
CA GLU A 384 -24.26 23.35 19.02
C GLU A 384 -23.06 23.64 18.11
N VAL A 385 -23.17 23.31 16.82
CA VAL A 385 -22.18 23.64 15.79
C VAL A 385 -22.86 24.48 14.73
N HIS A 386 -22.33 25.68 14.50
CA HIS A 386 -22.82 26.59 13.48
C HIS A 386 -21.84 26.63 12.31
N ILE A 387 -22.38 26.52 11.09
CA ILE A 387 -21.60 26.63 9.86
C ILE A 387 -21.95 27.97 9.22
N TYR A 388 -20.94 28.80 8.97
CA TYR A 388 -21.07 30.08 8.29
C TYR A 388 -20.35 30.05 6.94
N VAL A 389 -20.79 30.92 6.03
CA VAL A 389 -20.12 31.17 4.74
C VAL A 389 -19.34 32.48 4.87
N ARG A 390 -18.10 32.49 4.37
CA ARG A 390 -17.19 33.65 4.32
C ARG A 390 -16.75 33.93 2.88
#